data_AF-A0A7C4WZW4-F1
#
_entry.id   AF-A0A7C4WZW4-F1
#
_cell.length_a   1.000
_cell.length_b   1.000
_cell.length_c   1.000
_cell.angle_alpha   90.00
_cell.angle_beta   90.00
_cell.angle_gamma   90.00
#
_symmetry.space_group_name_H-M   'P 1'
#
loop_
_entity.id
_entity.type
_entity.pdbx_description
1 polymer ?
#
loop_
_entity_poly.entity_id
_entity_poly.type
_entity_poly.pdbx_seq_one_letter_code
_entity_poly.pdbx_strand_id
1 'polypeptide(L)'
;AWDEAPINTKIIRYADVVLIAAEAAVMSGNNAKALQYINMIRKRARMCGDPGNAVPADLTGTVTLDQVKHERRVELALEGQRFFDLVRWGDAKAKLTGMVRTGDGYVIEFVPGKHEFFPIPQSEIDKSGGKLKQYEGW
;
A
#
# COMPACT_ATOMS: atom_id res chain seq x y z
N ALA A 1 -16.36 -11.35 14.45
CA ALA A 1 -15.64 -10.12 14.07
C ALA A 1 -14.18 -10.48 13.75
N TRP A 2 -13.41 -9.61 13.06
CA TRP A 2 -12.04 -9.92 12.58
C TRP A 2 -11.01 -10.20 13.72
N ASP A 3 -11.44 -10.03 14.97
CA ASP A 3 -10.76 -10.27 16.24
C ASP A 3 -11.17 -11.58 16.95
N GLU A 4 -12.08 -12.39 16.36
CA GLU A 4 -12.55 -13.65 16.96
C GLU A 4 -11.76 -14.88 16.48
N ALA A 5 -10.91 -14.74 15.47
CA ALA A 5 -10.05 -15.83 15.03
C ALA A 5 -8.82 -15.93 15.96
N PRO A 6 -8.42 -17.13 16.44
CA PRO A 6 -7.30 -17.31 17.37
C PRO A 6 -5.91 -17.07 16.73
N ILE A 7 -5.86 -16.45 15.55
CA ILE A 7 -4.64 -16.19 14.79
C ILE A 7 -4.15 -14.78 15.10
N ASN A 8 -2.87 -14.66 15.49
CA ASN A 8 -2.26 -13.35 15.72
C ASN A 8 -2.29 -12.48 14.46
N THR A 9 -2.79 -11.26 14.62
CA THR A 9 -2.74 -10.21 13.59
C THR A 9 -1.32 -9.66 13.48
N LYS A 10 -0.80 -9.58 12.26
CA LYS A 10 0.54 -9.06 11.99
C LYS A 10 0.39 -7.59 11.65
N ILE A 11 0.82 -6.72 12.56
CA ILE A 11 0.82 -5.26 12.33
C ILE A 11 2.01 -4.88 11.43
N ILE A 12 3.19 -5.46 11.71
CA ILE A 12 4.38 -5.34 10.88
C ILE A 12 4.93 -6.74 10.67
N ARG A 13 5.28 -7.06 9.43
CA ARG A 13 5.97 -8.31 9.10
C ARG A 13 7.22 -8.02 8.30
N TYR A 14 8.16 -8.95 8.36
CA TYR A 14 9.50 -8.75 7.78
C TYR A 14 9.47 -8.41 6.29
N ALA A 15 8.56 -8.99 5.51
CA ALA A 15 8.47 -8.67 4.08
C ALA A 15 8.10 -7.21 3.81
N ASP A 16 7.24 -6.59 4.65
CA ASP A 16 6.91 -5.18 4.50
C ASP A 16 8.16 -4.31 4.74
N VAL A 17 8.92 -4.61 5.79
CA VAL A 17 10.20 -3.92 6.09
C VAL A 17 11.20 -4.05 4.93
N VAL A 18 11.32 -5.25 4.35
CA VAL A 18 12.19 -5.49 3.19
C VAL A 18 11.72 -4.70 1.96
N LEU A 19 10.41 -4.59 1.73
CA LEU A 19 9.87 -3.80 0.62
C LEU A 19 9.98 -2.30 0.84
N ILE A 20 9.85 -1.81 2.09
CA ILE A 20 10.17 -0.43 2.45
C ILE A 20 11.66 -0.14 2.18
N ALA A 21 12.55 -1.07 2.52
CA ALA A 21 13.97 -0.95 2.23
C ALA A 21 14.28 -0.97 0.72
N ALA A 22 13.57 -1.80 -0.06
CA ALA A 22 13.67 -1.81 -1.52
C ALA A 22 13.24 -0.48 -2.12
N GLU A 23 12.13 0.08 -1.65
CA GLU A 23 11.63 1.38 -2.08
C GLU A 23 12.63 2.50 -1.79
N ALA A 24 13.11 2.57 -0.54
CA ALA A 24 14.11 3.55 -0.14
C ALA A 24 15.40 3.44 -0.98
N ALA A 25 15.84 2.21 -1.28
CA ALA A 25 17.01 1.96 -2.11
C ALA A 25 16.82 2.45 -3.56
N VAL A 26 15.63 2.25 -4.16
CA VAL A 26 15.31 2.82 -5.48
C VAL A 26 15.35 4.35 -5.42
N MET A 27 14.71 4.96 -4.43
CA MET A 27 14.63 6.43 -4.30
C MET A 27 16.01 7.07 -4.00
N SER A 28 16.90 6.35 -3.33
CA SER A 28 18.27 6.81 -3.06
C SER A 28 19.26 6.46 -4.19
N GLY A 29 18.80 5.86 -5.30
CA GLY A 29 19.64 5.45 -6.42
C GLY A 29 20.54 4.24 -6.16
N ASN A 30 20.34 3.48 -5.08
CA ASN A 30 21.11 2.28 -4.76
C ASN A 30 20.48 1.02 -5.38
N ASN A 31 20.70 0.85 -6.69
CA ASN A 31 20.11 -0.26 -7.42
C ASN A 31 20.55 -1.65 -6.92
N ALA A 32 21.78 -1.78 -6.43
CA ALA A 32 22.28 -3.05 -5.90
C ALA A 32 21.45 -3.53 -4.70
N LYS A 33 21.15 -2.63 -3.75
CA LYS A 33 20.27 -2.93 -2.63
C LYS A 33 18.82 -3.14 -3.07
N ALA A 34 18.32 -2.35 -4.02
CA ALA A 34 16.96 -2.52 -4.55
C ALA A 34 16.75 -3.92 -5.14
N LEU A 35 17.67 -4.37 -6.01
CA LEU A 35 17.66 -5.73 -6.57
C LEU A 35 17.71 -6.80 -5.49
N GLN A 36 18.62 -6.63 -4.51
CA GLN A 36 18.75 -7.58 -3.41
C GLN A 36 17.42 -7.73 -2.65
N TYR A 37 16.83 -6.63 -2.21
CA TYR A 37 15.65 -6.66 -1.35
C TYR A 37 14.40 -7.14 -2.09
N ILE A 38 14.16 -6.69 -3.32
CA ILE A 38 12.96 -7.12 -4.06
C ILE A 38 13.04 -8.61 -4.43
N ASN A 39 14.23 -9.10 -4.82
CA ASN A 39 14.40 -10.51 -5.17
C ASN A 39 14.36 -11.44 -3.95
N MET A 40 14.64 -10.96 -2.74
CA MET A 40 14.38 -11.73 -1.52
C MET A 40 12.90 -12.09 -1.40
N ILE A 41 12.00 -11.14 -1.67
CA ILE A 41 10.56 -11.37 -1.62
C ILE A 41 10.12 -12.29 -2.74
N ARG A 42 10.54 -11.99 -3.97
CA ARG A 42 10.18 -12.78 -5.16
C ARG A 42 10.64 -14.24 -5.04
N LYS A 43 11.87 -14.47 -4.55
CA LYS A 43 12.39 -15.80 -4.25
C LYS A 43 11.56 -16.52 -3.21
N ARG A 44 11.24 -15.87 -2.09
CA ARG A 44 10.40 -16.50 -1.05
C ARG A 44 9.02 -16.84 -1.58
N ALA A 45 8.40 -15.97 -2.36
CA ALA A 45 7.08 -16.21 -2.95
C ALA A 45 7.06 -17.49 -3.82
N ARG A 46 8.11 -17.72 -4.63
CA ARG A 46 8.27 -18.96 -5.41
C ARG A 46 8.33 -20.22 -4.53
N MET A 47 8.98 -20.12 -3.38
CA MET A 47 9.17 -21.25 -2.46
C MET A 47 7.92 -21.60 -1.63
N CYS A 48 6.90 -20.73 -1.61
CA CYS A 48 5.66 -20.97 -0.86
C CYS A 48 4.59 -21.73 -1.67
N GLY A 49 4.84 -22.01 -2.96
CA GLY A 49 3.93 -22.77 -3.82
C GLY A 49 4.44 -24.18 -4.12
N ASP A 50 3.95 -24.76 -5.22
CA ASP A 50 4.39 -26.08 -5.68
C ASP A 50 5.89 -26.12 -6.02
N PRO A 51 6.57 -27.24 -5.76
CA PRO A 51 7.95 -27.43 -6.18
C PRO A 51 8.14 -27.13 -7.67
N GLY A 52 9.11 -26.28 -8.00
CA GLY A 52 9.38 -25.88 -9.39
C GLY A 52 8.68 -24.60 -9.85
N ASN A 53 7.97 -23.88 -8.98
CA ASN A 53 7.40 -22.58 -9.33
C ASN A 53 8.49 -21.56 -9.71
N ALA A 54 8.44 -21.05 -10.95
CA ALA A 54 9.37 -20.07 -11.49
C ALA A 54 8.88 -18.61 -11.34
N VAL A 55 7.67 -18.38 -10.82
CA VAL A 55 7.01 -17.07 -10.78
C VAL A 55 6.73 -16.64 -9.34
N PRO A 56 7.03 -15.38 -8.97
CA PRO A 56 7.62 -14.34 -9.82
C PRO A 56 9.13 -14.55 -10.01
N ALA A 57 9.65 -14.48 -11.24
CA ALA A 57 11.08 -14.62 -11.52
C ALA A 57 11.89 -13.45 -10.94
N ASP A 58 13.17 -13.61 -10.63
CA ASP A 58 13.98 -12.49 -10.14
C ASP A 58 14.05 -11.34 -11.15
N LEU A 59 13.98 -10.11 -10.66
CA LEU A 59 14.24 -8.92 -11.45
C LEU A 59 15.74 -8.81 -11.73
N THR A 60 16.06 -8.26 -12.90
CA THR A 60 17.43 -7.98 -13.33
C THR A 60 17.53 -6.53 -13.82
N GLY A 61 18.74 -5.99 -13.89
CA GLY A 61 18.97 -4.61 -14.31
C GLY A 61 18.54 -3.58 -13.26
N THR A 62 18.03 -2.44 -13.72
CA THR A 62 17.62 -1.34 -12.83
C THR A 62 16.19 -1.55 -12.33
N VAL A 63 16.03 -1.65 -11.01
CA VAL A 63 14.72 -1.75 -10.37
C VAL A 63 14.04 -0.38 -10.41
N THR A 64 12.81 -0.36 -10.91
CA THR A 64 11.99 0.85 -10.95
C THR A 64 11.09 0.93 -9.72
N LEU A 65 10.64 2.15 -9.40
CA LEU A 65 9.68 2.35 -8.32
C LEU A 65 8.37 1.61 -8.61
N ASP A 66 7.93 1.55 -9.86
CA ASP A 66 6.71 0.83 -10.25
C ASP A 66 6.80 -0.67 -10.02
N GLN A 67 7.98 -1.27 -10.19
CA GLN A 67 8.21 -2.68 -9.85
C GLN A 67 8.07 -2.90 -8.34
N VAL A 68 8.59 -1.99 -7.51
CA VAL A 68 8.41 -2.04 -6.05
C VAL A 68 6.95 -1.84 -5.66
N LYS A 69 6.25 -0.86 -6.26
CA LYS A 69 4.82 -0.62 -6.06
C LYS A 69 3.97 -1.85 -6.42
N HIS A 70 4.33 -2.54 -7.50
CA HIS A 70 3.69 -3.80 -7.90
C HIS A 70 3.93 -4.91 -6.88
N GLU A 71 5.18 -5.12 -6.46
CA GLU A 71 5.53 -6.16 -5.49
C GLU A 71 4.82 -5.92 -4.15
N ARG A 72 4.76 -4.69 -3.65
CA ARG A 72 3.97 -4.32 -2.46
C ARG A 72 2.49 -4.65 -2.62
N ARG A 73 1.91 -4.39 -3.80
CA ARG A 73 0.49 -4.65 -4.06
C ARG A 73 0.14 -6.13 -3.96
N VAL A 74 0.98 -7.00 -4.51
CA VAL A 74 0.71 -8.45 -4.54
C VAL A 74 1.08 -9.11 -3.22
N GLU A 75 2.17 -8.68 -2.59
CA GLU A 75 2.67 -9.27 -1.35
C GLU A 75 1.77 -8.91 -0.15
N LEU A 76 1.32 -7.66 -0.04
CA LEU A 76 0.55 -7.13 1.10
C LEU A 76 -0.96 -7.04 0.82
N ALA A 77 -1.45 -7.86 -0.11
CA ALA A 77 -2.85 -7.86 -0.50
C ALA A 77 -3.75 -8.20 0.70
N LEU A 78 -4.83 -7.43 0.88
CA LEU A 78 -5.79 -7.60 1.97
C LEU A 78 -5.23 -7.36 3.39
N GLU A 79 -4.05 -6.75 3.51
CA GLU A 79 -3.42 -6.40 4.80
C GLU A 79 -3.55 -4.90 5.17
N GLY A 80 -4.47 -4.17 4.51
CA GLY A 80 -4.78 -2.77 4.86
C GLY A 80 -3.81 -1.71 4.34
N GLN A 81 -2.72 -2.08 3.66
CA GLN A 81 -1.67 -1.14 3.26
C GLN A 81 -2.00 -0.33 2.00
N ARG A 82 -2.82 -0.87 1.10
CA ARG A 82 -2.95 -0.38 -0.28
C ARG A 82 -3.38 1.09 -0.38
N PHE A 83 -4.34 1.53 0.43
CA PHE A 83 -4.83 2.90 0.36
C PHE A 83 -3.74 3.90 0.76
N PHE A 84 -3.07 3.66 1.88
CA PHE A 84 -1.99 4.52 2.38
C PHE A 84 -0.80 4.56 1.41
N ASP A 85 -0.45 3.42 0.81
CA ASP A 85 0.56 3.35 -0.25
C ASP A 85 0.21 4.23 -1.46
N LEU A 86 -1.04 4.18 -1.93
CA LEU A 86 -1.49 5.02 -3.05
C LEU A 86 -1.46 6.51 -2.72
N VAL A 87 -1.88 6.89 -1.51
CA VAL A 87 -1.90 8.28 -1.06
C VAL A 87 -0.48 8.83 -0.95
N ARG A 88 0.43 8.14 -0.26
CA ARG A 88 1.81 8.62 -0.06
C ARG A 88 2.62 8.71 -1.34
N TRP A 89 2.27 7.94 -2.37
CA TRP A 89 2.88 8.03 -3.70
C TRP A 89 2.24 9.08 -4.62
N GLY A 90 1.08 9.64 -4.24
CA GLY A 90 0.30 10.52 -5.12
C GLY A 90 -0.46 9.78 -6.23
N ASP A 91 -0.56 8.46 -6.16
CA ASP A 91 -1.17 7.61 -7.19
C ASP A 91 -2.69 7.43 -6.98
N ALA A 92 -3.24 7.86 -5.84
CA ALA A 92 -4.61 7.57 -5.42
C ALA A 92 -5.65 7.96 -6.48
N LYS A 93 -5.60 9.19 -7.00
CA LYS A 93 -6.53 9.64 -8.05
C LYS A 93 -6.49 8.73 -9.28
N ALA A 94 -5.29 8.47 -9.78
CA ALA A 94 -5.10 7.68 -11.00
C ALA A 94 -5.50 6.20 -10.84
N LYS A 95 -5.46 5.66 -9.62
CA LYS A 95 -5.75 4.24 -9.35
C LYS A 95 -7.15 3.97 -8.80
N LEU A 96 -7.81 4.95 -8.19
CA LEU A 96 -9.09 4.78 -7.53
C LEU A 96 -10.27 5.36 -8.32
N THR A 97 -10.08 6.48 -9.03
CA THR A 97 -11.17 7.09 -9.81
C THR A 97 -11.63 6.14 -10.91
N GLY A 98 -12.95 5.99 -11.05
CA GLY A 98 -13.57 5.10 -12.03
C GLY A 98 -13.72 3.65 -11.57
N MET A 99 -13.17 3.27 -10.40
CA MET A 99 -13.47 1.97 -9.81
C MET A 99 -14.96 1.89 -9.44
N VAL A 100 -15.60 0.77 -9.72
CA VAL A 100 -17.01 0.54 -9.41
C VAL A 100 -17.11 -0.32 -8.17
N ARG A 101 -17.77 0.18 -7.12
CA ARG A 101 -18.08 -0.59 -5.93
C ARG A 101 -19.06 -1.70 -6.31
N THR A 102 -18.63 -2.93 -6.10
CA THR A 102 -19.47 -4.10 -6.33
C THR A 102 -20.68 -4.07 -5.41
N GLY A 103 -21.88 -4.24 -5.97
CA GLY A 103 -23.14 -4.35 -5.23
C GLY A 103 -24.12 -3.21 -5.50
N ASP A 104 -23.65 -1.95 -5.58
CA ASP A 104 -24.51 -0.79 -5.80
C ASP A 104 -24.15 0.03 -7.06
N GLY A 105 -23.06 -0.32 -7.74
CA GLY A 105 -22.63 0.36 -8.95
C GLY A 105 -22.04 1.75 -8.70
N TYR A 106 -21.72 2.09 -7.45
CA TYR A 106 -21.13 3.37 -7.11
C TYR A 106 -19.76 3.52 -7.77
N VAL A 107 -19.60 4.57 -8.60
CA VAL A 107 -18.34 4.90 -9.25
C VAL A 107 -17.55 5.82 -8.34
N ILE A 108 -16.34 5.41 -7.98
CA ILE A 108 -15.45 6.18 -7.11
C ILE A 108 -14.94 7.41 -7.88
N GLU A 109 -15.07 8.58 -7.27
CA GLU A 109 -14.39 9.81 -7.70
C GLU A 109 -13.45 10.29 -6.60
N PHE A 110 -12.14 10.19 -6.84
CA PHE A 110 -11.12 10.66 -5.90
C PHE A 110 -10.76 12.12 -6.16
N VAL A 111 -10.96 12.98 -5.16
CA VAL A 111 -10.65 14.41 -5.19
C VAL A 111 -9.35 14.66 -4.40
N PRO A 112 -8.25 15.04 -5.08
CA PRO A 112 -7.00 15.37 -4.40
C PRO A 112 -7.16 16.54 -3.44
N GLY A 113 -6.45 16.49 -2.31
CA GLY A 113 -6.54 17.46 -1.22
C GLY A 113 -7.72 17.25 -0.27
N LYS A 114 -8.62 16.29 -0.56
CA LYS A 114 -9.80 15.99 0.25
C LYS A 114 -9.81 14.53 0.68
N HIS A 115 -9.80 13.60 -0.28
CA HIS A 115 -10.06 12.18 -0.04
C HIS A 115 -8.84 11.39 0.47
N GLU A 116 -7.69 12.03 0.67
CA GLU A 116 -6.49 11.44 1.28
C GLU A 116 -6.68 11.10 2.76
N PHE A 117 -7.57 11.82 3.45
CA PHE A 117 -7.85 11.67 4.87
C PHE A 117 -9.36 11.61 5.12
N PHE A 118 -9.75 10.98 6.23
CA PHE A 118 -11.11 11.10 6.73
C PHE A 118 -11.36 12.53 7.24
N PRO A 119 -12.60 13.06 7.12
CA PRO A 119 -12.94 14.33 7.72
C PRO A 119 -12.82 14.21 9.25
N ILE A 120 -12.39 15.29 9.89
CA ILE A 120 -12.52 15.38 11.35
C ILE A 120 -14.02 15.36 11.67
N PRO A 121 -14.50 14.48 12.58
CA PRO A 121 -15.91 14.42 12.93
C PRO A 121 -16.42 15.77 13.45
N GLN A 122 -17.53 16.27 12.90
CA GLN A 122 -18.07 17.59 13.24
C GLN A 122 -18.30 17.77 14.74
N SER A 123 -18.79 16.72 15.42
CA SER A 123 -18.99 16.73 16.87
C SER A 123 -17.71 17.01 17.66
N GLU A 124 -16.55 16.59 17.17
CA GLU A 124 -15.27 16.83 17.83
C GLU A 124 -14.79 18.27 17.59
N ILE A 125 -15.07 18.84 16.41
CA ILE A 125 -14.82 20.26 16.12
C ILE A 125 -15.65 21.13 17.08
N ASP A 126 -16.95 20.85 17.19
CA ASP A 126 -17.88 21.61 18.02
C ASP A 126 -17.47 21.55 19.51
N LYS A 127 -17.18 20.35 20.03
CA LYS A 127 -16.70 20.15 21.41
C LYS A 127 -15.36 20.84 21.69
N SER A 128 -14.49 20.95 20.70
CA SER A 128 -13.18 21.58 20.85
C SER A 128 -13.25 23.11 20.99
N GLY A 129 -14.43 23.72 20.73
CA GLY A 129 -14.61 25.17 20.71
C GLY A 129 -13.80 25.84 19.58
N GLY A 130 -13.67 25.16 18.44
CA GLY A 130 -12.92 25.67 17.27
C GLY A 130 -11.40 25.50 17.32
N LYS A 131 -10.87 24.72 18.27
CA LYS A 131 -9.44 24.36 18.31
C LYS A 131 -9.07 23.33 17.26
N LEU A 132 -9.96 22.37 17.00
CA LEU A 132 -9.86 21.49 15.85
C LEU A 132 -10.40 22.22 14.64
N LYS A 133 -9.61 22.27 13.58
CA LYS A 133 -9.97 22.87 12.29
C LYS A 133 -10.05 21.77 11.25
N GLN A 134 -11.09 21.81 10.43
CA GLN A 134 -11.25 20.88 9.32
C GLN A 134 -10.13 21.06 8.29
N TYR A 135 -9.81 19.98 7.56
CA TYR A 135 -8.94 20.04 6.39
C TYR A 135 -9.58 20.86 5.26
N GLU A 136 -8.77 21.51 4.45
CA GLU A 136 -9.26 22.23 3.27
C GLU A 136 -10.00 21.27 2.33
N GLY A 137 -11.16 21.69 1.80
CA GLY A 137 -11.99 20.88 0.88
C GLY A 137 -13.08 20.02 1.52
N TRP A 138 -13.15 19.96 2.85
CA TRP A 138 -14.21 19.26 3.60
C TRP A 138 -15.30 20.19 4.13
#